data_AF-A0A5J4KZ09-F1
#
_entry.id   AF-A0A5J4KZ09-F1
#
_cell.length_a   1.000
_cell.length_b   1.000
_cell.length_c   1.000
_cell.angle_alpha   90.00
_cell.angle_beta   90.00
_cell.angle_gamma   90.00
#
_symmetry.space_group_name_H-M   'P 1'
#
loop_
_entity.id
_entity.type
_entity.pdbx_description
1 polymer ?
#
loop_
_entity_poly.entity_id
_entity_poly.type
_entity_poly.pdbx_seq_one_letter_code
_entity_poly.pdbx_strand_id
1 'polypeptide(L)'
;MDYGVIVPQGWRMDLVGISDPVEAYEAMTRVAQEAEAQGYYSIWLYDHFHTVPTPTQEVTFECWTSTAALARDTKRYALDRS
;
A
#
# COMPACT_ATOMS: atom_id res chain seq x y z
N MET A 1 21.04 -8.28 -4.85
CA MET A 1 20.38 -7.10 -5.45
C MET A 1 19.01 -7.10 -4.84
N ASP A 2 18.69 -6.06 -4.08
CA ASP A 2 17.48 -6.03 -3.27
C ASP A 2 16.41 -5.21 -4.01
N TYR A 3 15.19 -5.75 -4.08
CA TYR A 3 14.09 -5.15 -4.83
C TYR A 3 12.98 -4.71 -3.88
N GLY A 4 12.40 -3.55 -4.17
CA GLY A 4 11.22 -3.03 -3.49
C GLY A 4 10.01 -2.98 -4.42
N VAL A 5 8.82 -2.91 -3.84
CA VAL A 5 7.56 -2.76 -4.57
C VAL A 5 6.68 -1.69 -3.94
N ILE A 6 5.95 -0.94 -4.78
CA ILE A 6 4.90 -0.02 -4.30
C ILE A 6 3.59 -0.81 -4.22
N VAL A 7 2.96 -0.82 -3.05
CA VAL A 7 1.68 -1.51 -2.83
C VAL A 7 0.51 -0.60 -3.23
N PRO A 8 -0.66 -1.16 -3.58
CA PRO A 8 -1.74 -0.35 -4.10
C PRO A 8 -2.42 0.45 -2.98
N GLN A 9 -2.24 1.77 -2.97
CA GLN A 9 -2.69 2.66 -1.90
C GLN A 9 -3.93 3.47 -2.28
N GLY A 10 -4.22 3.60 -3.58
CA GLY A 10 -5.33 4.38 -4.11
C GLY A 10 -4.92 5.69 -4.79
N TRP A 11 -3.73 6.25 -4.48
CA TRP A 11 -3.31 7.56 -5.00
C TRP A 11 -3.24 7.62 -6.54
N ARG A 12 -3.01 6.47 -7.19
CA ARG A 12 -2.96 6.32 -8.65
C ARG A 12 -4.17 5.62 -9.23
N MET A 13 -5.31 5.62 -8.53
CA MET A 13 -6.55 4.95 -8.94
C MET A 13 -6.42 3.42 -9.06
N ASP A 14 -5.44 2.85 -8.38
CA ASP A 14 -5.05 1.43 -8.36
C ASP A 14 -5.96 0.54 -7.51
N LEU A 15 -6.93 1.14 -6.81
CA LEU A 15 -7.97 0.45 -6.05
C LEU A 15 -9.39 0.71 -6.60
N VAL A 16 -9.51 1.44 -7.71
CA VAL A 16 -10.82 1.74 -8.32
C VAL A 16 -11.54 0.44 -8.70
N GLY A 17 -12.85 0.41 -8.42
CA GLY A 17 -13.71 -0.76 -8.65
C GLY A 17 -13.92 -1.62 -7.41
N ILE A 18 -13.16 -1.40 -6.33
CA ILE A 18 -13.43 -1.99 -5.02
C ILE A 18 -14.23 -0.98 -4.20
N SER A 19 -15.54 -1.24 -4.06
CA SER A 19 -16.46 -0.28 -3.43
C SER A 19 -16.38 -0.28 -1.90
N ASP A 20 -16.00 -1.40 -1.30
CA ASP A 20 -15.83 -1.51 0.15
C ASP A 20 -14.40 -1.07 0.54
N PRO A 21 -14.23 0.00 1.35
CA PRO A 21 -12.92 0.43 1.82
C PRO A 21 -12.18 -0.65 2.63
N VAL A 22 -12.91 -1.54 3.32
CA VAL A 22 -12.27 -2.65 4.04
C VAL A 22 -11.65 -3.63 3.05
N GLU A 23 -12.39 -4.04 2.02
CA GLU A 23 -11.88 -4.90 0.96
C GLU A 23 -10.71 -4.26 0.21
N ALA A 24 -10.73 -2.94 -0.02
CA ALA A 24 -9.64 -2.21 -0.65
C ALA A 24 -8.37 -2.21 0.20
N TYR A 25 -8.51 -2.04 1.52
CA TYR A 25 -7.38 -2.15 2.46
C TYR A 25 -6.82 -3.58 2.50
N GLU A 26 -7.71 -4.58 2.50
CA GLU A 26 -7.28 -5.98 2.46
C GLU A 26 -6.59 -6.32 1.14
N ALA A 27 -6.99 -5.72 0.01
CA ALA A 27 -6.30 -5.88 -1.27
C ALA A 27 -4.86 -5.36 -1.21
N MET A 28 -4.65 -4.16 -0.65
CA MET A 28 -3.32 -3.62 -0.39
C MET A 28 -2.49 -4.54 0.51
N THR A 29 -3.10 -5.05 1.59
CA THR A 29 -2.44 -5.95 2.55
C THR A 29 -2.03 -7.27 1.90
N ARG A 30 -2.89 -7.85 1.04
CA ARG A 30 -2.57 -9.08 0.29
C ARG A 30 -1.39 -8.87 -0.64
N VAL A 31 -1.29 -7.73 -1.33
CA VAL A 31 -0.13 -7.43 -2.19
C VAL A 31 1.15 -7.33 -1.36
N ALA A 32 1.10 -6.67 -0.20
CA ALA A 32 2.26 -6.58 0.71
C ALA A 32 2.74 -7.98 1.16
N GLN A 33 1.80 -8.84 1.59
CA GLN A 33 2.08 -10.20 2.02
C GLN A 33 2.61 -11.09 0.89
N GLU A 34 2.05 -10.95 -0.31
CA GLU A 34 2.52 -11.70 -1.48
C GLU A 34 3.93 -11.28 -1.86
N ALA A 35 4.21 -9.97 -1.89
CA ALA A 35 5.57 -9.49 -2.11
C ALA A 35 6.56 -10.06 -1.06
N GLU A 36 6.11 -10.29 0.18
CA GLU A 36 6.97 -10.83 1.24
C GLU A 36 7.26 -12.31 0.98
N ALA A 37 6.23 -13.05 0.53
CA ALA A 37 6.34 -14.45 0.15
C ALA A 37 7.27 -14.64 -1.06
N GLN A 38 7.27 -13.69 -1.99
CA GLN A 38 8.14 -13.68 -3.18
C GLN A 38 9.56 -13.17 -2.91
N GLY A 39 9.87 -12.78 -1.67
CA GLY A 39 11.22 -12.39 -1.27
C GLY A 39 11.61 -10.95 -1.64
N TYR A 40 10.64 -10.05 -1.84
CA TYR A 40 10.92 -8.62 -1.92
C TYR A 40 11.50 -8.13 -0.59
N TYR A 41 12.40 -7.16 -0.68
CA TYR A 41 13.11 -6.62 0.49
C TYR A 41 12.33 -5.51 1.19
N SER A 42 11.53 -4.74 0.45
CA SER A 42 10.78 -3.59 0.98
C SER A 42 9.46 -3.38 0.26
N ILE A 43 8.52 -2.74 0.95
CA ILE A 43 7.27 -2.22 0.40
C ILE A 43 7.22 -0.70 0.60
N TRP A 44 6.56 0.00 -0.32
CA TRP A 44 6.51 1.45 -0.36
C TRP A 44 5.09 1.96 -0.55
N LEU A 45 4.79 3.05 0.13
CA LEU A 45 3.55 3.84 0.02
C LEU A 45 3.95 5.27 -0.35
N TYR A 46 3.14 5.94 -1.16
CA TYR A 46 3.38 7.35 -1.47
C TYR A 46 2.79 8.24 -0.37
N ASP A 47 3.52 9.27 0.02
CA ASP A 47 3.05 10.25 1.00
C ASP A 47 2.01 11.20 0.39
N HIS A 48 0.80 10.68 0.16
CA HIS A 48 -0.33 11.39 -0.42
C HIS A 48 -1.63 11.07 0.32
N PHE A 49 -2.52 12.05 0.35
CA PHE A 49 -3.86 11.96 0.97
C PHE A 49 -5.00 11.97 -0.05
N HIS A 50 -4.70 12.16 -1.33
CA HIS A 50 -5.68 12.26 -2.40
C HIS A 50 -5.14 11.64 -3.69
N THR A 51 -6.05 11.36 -4.62
CA THR A 51 -5.70 10.82 -5.94
C THR A 51 -4.96 11.85 -6.81
N VAL A 52 -4.16 11.36 -7.74
CA VAL A 52 -3.48 12.14 -8.78
C VAL A 52 -3.91 11.66 -10.18
N PRO A 53 -3.83 12.50 -11.23
CA PRO A 53 -3.37 13.90 -11.25
C PRO A 53 -4.40 14.88 -10.66
N THR A 54 -5.63 14.43 -10.40
CA THR A 54 -6.70 15.26 -9.86
C THR A 54 -7.29 14.60 -8.60
N PRO A 55 -7.57 15.37 -7.54
CA PRO A 55 -8.26 14.84 -6.36
C PRO A 55 -9.67 14.37 -6.71
N THR A 56 -10.03 13.19 -6.23
CA THR A 56 -11.36 12.58 -6.39
C THR A 56 -11.89 12.10 -5.02
N GLN A 57 -13.01 11.39 -5.00
CA GLN A 57 -13.56 10.75 -3.80
C GLN A 57 -13.31 9.23 -3.79
N GLU A 58 -12.44 8.73 -4.69
CA GLU A 58 -11.99 7.35 -4.65
C GLU A 58 -11.11 7.08 -3.43
N VAL A 59 -11.09 5.83 -2.98
CA VAL A 59 -10.30 5.40 -1.82
C VAL A 59 -8.83 5.74 -2.04
N THR A 60 -8.23 6.42 -1.07
CA THR A 60 -6.78 6.64 -0.96
C THR A 60 -6.41 6.53 0.50
N PHE A 61 -5.59 5.55 0.85
CA PHE A 61 -5.20 5.34 2.24
C PHE A 61 -4.04 6.24 2.65
N GLU A 62 -4.14 6.79 3.86
CA GLU A 62 -3.10 7.63 4.44
C GLU A 62 -1.82 6.83 4.70
N CYS A 63 -0.67 7.37 4.29
CA CYS A 63 0.55 6.60 4.16
C CYS A 63 1.10 6.12 5.52
N TRP A 64 1.04 6.94 6.58
CA TRP A 64 1.64 6.60 7.88
C TRP A 64 0.83 5.55 8.63
N THR A 65 -0.49 5.71 8.67
CA THR A 65 -1.41 4.77 9.31
C THR A 65 -1.40 3.44 8.57
N SER A 66 -1.40 3.47 7.24
CA SER A 66 -1.29 2.27 6.41
C SER A 66 0.05 1.56 6.61
N THR A 67 1.15 2.31 6.64
CA THR A 67 2.48 1.77 6.91
C THR A 67 2.52 1.08 8.26
N ALA A 68 1.98 1.70 9.31
CA ALA A 68 1.93 1.11 10.65
C ALA A 68 1.09 -0.17 10.70
N ALA A 69 -0.01 -0.21 9.96
CA ALA A 69 -0.87 -1.38 9.90
C ALA A 69 -0.23 -2.53 9.09
N LEU A 70 0.41 -2.23 7.95
CA LEU A 70 1.19 -3.20 7.17
C LEU A 70 2.41 -3.71 7.94
N ALA A 71 3.02 -2.88 8.80
CA ALA A 71 4.10 -3.29 9.72
C ALA A 71 3.68 -4.44 10.63
N ARG A 72 2.44 -4.38 11.13
CA ARG A 72 1.85 -5.40 12.00
C ARG A 72 1.54 -6.68 11.22
N ASP A 73 1.08 -6.52 9.98
CA ASP A 73 0.53 -7.61 9.15
C ASP A 73 1.57 -8.32 8.27
N THR A 74 2.81 -7.84 8.29
CA THR A 74 3.99 -8.44 7.64
C THR A 74 5.06 -8.76 8.69
N LYS A 75 6.00 -9.67 8.39
CA LYS A 75 6.94 -10.23 9.38
C LYS A 75 8.40 -9.88 9.14
N ARG A 76 8.77 -9.58 7.89
CA ARG A 76 10.16 -9.48 7.43
C ARG A 76 10.54 -8.11 6.89
N TYR A 77 9.58 -7.28 6.49
CA TYR A 77 9.92 -5.97 5.95
C TYR A 77 10.54 -5.06 7.02
N ALA A 78 11.74 -4.56 6.72
CA ALA A 78 12.23 -3.34 7.34
C ALA A 78 11.50 -2.17 6.66
N LEU A 79 10.66 -1.46 7.40
CA LEU A 79 9.97 -0.30 6.87
C LEU A 79 10.97 0.84 6.70
N ASP A 80 11.52 0.93 5.49
CA ASP A 80 12.37 2.04 5.11
C ASP A 80 11.52 3.30 4.91
N ARG A 81 11.98 4.40 5.52
CA ARG A 81 11.39 5.73 5.40
C ARG A 81 12.37 6.57 4.60
N SER A 82 12.36 6.43 3.28
CA SER A 82 13.05 7.39 2.40
C SER A 82 12.10 8.48 1.93
#